data_AF-K2MGF3-F1
#
_entry.id   AF-K2MGF3-F1
#
_cell.length_a   1.000
_cell.length_b   1.000
_cell.length_c   1.000
_cell.angle_alpha   90.00
_cell.angle_beta   90.00
_cell.angle_gamma   90.00
#
_symmetry.space_group_name_H-M   'P 1'
#
loop_
_entity.id
_entity.type
_entity.pdbx_description
1 polymer ?
#
loop_
_entity_poly.entity_id
_entity_poly.type
_entity_poly.pdbx_seq_one_letter_code
_entity_poly.pdbx_strand_id
1 'polypeptide(L)'
;AWSVRVAAHEIAHAPGFSQSSVDEKSIKTSESVVRGKRRRMVAGDQVKAKAQAHFDCNSLEGMELEDEDGALTRDIPHWKERHARDELMAPTVGAGYYTALTMAVFADMGYYRVNWSMAEPMSWGNRSGCDFLQTKCNKTEKLDTKYPHMFCDANDNETLRCTSDRRHVGRAPQASLKTRGLLRIRTFALLFLRTFTKSSSEI
;
A
#
# COMPACT_ATOMS: atom_id res chain seq x y z
N ALA A 1 3.81 -13.04 14.90
CA ALA A 1 2.79 -12.87 13.84
C ALA A 1 3.27 -12.09 12.60
N TRP A 2 4.38 -11.34 12.64
CA TRP A 2 4.94 -10.62 11.47
C TRP A 2 5.15 -11.52 10.24
N SER A 3 5.73 -12.72 10.45
CA SER A 3 5.95 -13.72 9.38
C SER A 3 4.66 -14.16 8.68
N VAL A 4 3.51 -14.15 9.37
CA VAL A 4 2.21 -14.53 8.76
C VAL A 4 1.72 -13.45 7.80
N ARG A 5 1.94 -12.17 8.12
CA ARG A 5 1.55 -11.05 7.25
C ARG A 5 2.43 -10.94 6.03
N VAL A 6 3.73 -11.18 6.19
CA VAL A 6 4.66 -11.33 5.07
C VAL A 6 4.23 -12.50 4.17
N ALA A 7 3.95 -13.67 4.74
CA ALA A 7 3.46 -14.80 3.94
C ALA A 7 2.16 -14.48 3.19
N ALA A 8 1.19 -13.82 3.86
CA ALA A 8 -0.06 -13.42 3.22
C ALA A 8 0.15 -12.37 2.10
N HIS A 9 1.09 -11.45 2.27
CA HIS A 9 1.49 -10.47 1.26
C HIS A 9 2.04 -11.16 0.02
N GLU A 10 3.03 -12.04 0.18
CA GLU A 10 3.60 -12.80 -0.95
C GLU A 10 2.56 -13.71 -1.61
N ILE A 11 1.69 -14.32 -0.80
CA ILE A 11 0.57 -15.11 -1.30
C ILE A 11 -0.38 -14.23 -2.09
N ALA A 12 -0.62 -12.97 -1.77
CA ALA A 12 -1.56 -12.10 -2.50
C ALA A 12 -1.05 -11.67 -3.89
N HIS A 13 0.27 -11.68 -4.12
CA HIS A 13 0.83 -11.49 -5.46
C HIS A 13 0.46 -12.62 -6.42
N ALA A 14 0.55 -13.88 -5.97
CA ALA A 14 0.28 -15.06 -6.81
C ALA A 14 -1.13 -15.15 -7.45
N PRO A 15 -2.25 -14.88 -6.74
CA PRO A 15 -3.61 -14.94 -7.27
C PRO A 15 -3.99 -13.71 -8.10
N GLY A 16 -3.18 -12.64 -8.09
CA GLY A 16 -3.37 -11.58 -9.07
C GLY A 16 -2.94 -10.17 -8.68
N PHE A 17 -2.53 -9.87 -7.45
CA PHE A 17 -1.95 -8.55 -7.17
C PHE A 17 -0.54 -8.45 -7.78
N SER A 18 -0.43 -8.53 -9.10
CA SER A 18 0.80 -8.73 -9.84
C SER A 18 0.84 -7.83 -11.07
N GLN A 19 2.04 -7.58 -11.59
CA GLN A 19 2.18 -6.80 -12.82
C GLN A 19 1.56 -7.52 -14.02
N SER A 20 1.58 -8.85 -14.06
CA SER A 20 0.90 -9.63 -15.10
C SER A 20 -0.60 -9.33 -15.16
N SER A 21 -1.27 -9.24 -14.00
CA SER A 21 -2.69 -8.93 -13.95
C SER A 21 -3.00 -7.49 -14.37
N VAL A 22 -2.04 -6.58 -14.16
CA VAL A 22 -2.12 -5.20 -14.68
C VAL A 22 -1.95 -5.19 -16.20
N ASP A 23 -0.96 -5.91 -16.74
CA ASP A 23 -0.65 -5.95 -18.17
C ASP A 23 -1.74 -6.63 -19.00
N GLU A 24 -2.29 -7.73 -18.47
CA GLU A 24 -3.42 -8.47 -19.05
C GLU A 24 -4.76 -7.74 -18.86
N LYS A 25 -4.76 -6.62 -18.13
CA LYS A 25 -5.94 -5.78 -17.83
C LYS A 25 -7.01 -6.46 -16.96
N SER A 26 -6.66 -7.54 -16.29
CA SER A 26 -7.46 -8.15 -15.21
C SER A 26 -7.60 -7.20 -14.01
N ILE A 27 -6.60 -6.35 -13.77
CA ILE A 27 -6.70 -5.16 -12.93
C ILE A 27 -6.85 -3.94 -13.83
N LYS A 28 -8.00 -3.28 -13.74
CA LYS A 28 -8.23 -2.01 -14.43
C LYS A 28 -7.35 -0.93 -13.81
N THR A 29 -6.46 -0.34 -14.61
CA THR A 29 -5.61 0.76 -14.20
C THR A 29 -5.90 2.03 -14.99
N SER A 30 -5.57 3.17 -14.40
CA SER A 30 -5.61 4.48 -15.05
C SER A 30 -4.37 5.29 -14.67
N GLU A 31 -4.14 6.38 -15.40
CA GLU A 31 -3.13 7.36 -15.01
C GLU A 31 -3.80 8.69 -14.70
N SER A 32 -3.39 9.32 -13.59
CA SER A 32 -3.86 10.63 -13.20
C SER A 32 -2.70 11.51 -12.74
N VAL A 33 -2.84 12.83 -12.91
CA VAL A 33 -1.85 13.78 -12.38
C VAL A 33 -2.26 14.13 -10.96
N VAL A 34 -1.55 13.55 -10.00
CA VAL A 34 -1.81 13.77 -8.56
C VAL A 34 -0.56 14.36 -7.93
N ARG A 35 -0.73 15.46 -7.19
CA ARG A 35 0.37 16.19 -6.54
C ARG A 35 1.48 16.59 -7.53
N GLY A 36 1.12 16.93 -8.76
CA GLY A 36 2.05 17.38 -9.81
C GLY A 36 2.95 16.29 -10.39
N LYS A 37 2.61 15.00 -10.25
CA LYS A 37 3.29 13.88 -10.92
C LYS A 37 2.24 12.95 -11.52
N ARG A 38 2.55 12.33 -12.67
CA ARG A 38 1.73 11.24 -13.25
C ARG A 38 1.83 10.02 -12.34
N ARG A 39 0.70 9.51 -11.87
CA ARG A 39 0.61 8.35 -10.99
C ARG A 39 -0.25 7.28 -11.65
N ARG A 40 0.15 6.02 -11.50
CA ARG A 40 -0.69 4.87 -11.85
C ARG A 40 -1.67 4.63 -10.72
N MET A 41 -2.92 4.41 -11.08
CA MET A 41 -4.02 4.13 -10.15
C MET A 41 -4.64 2.80 -10.52
N VAL A 42 -5.10 2.04 -9.54
CA VAL A 42 -6.08 0.97 -9.75
C VAL A 42 -7.47 1.58 -9.73
N ALA A 43 -8.19 1.44 -10.83
CA ALA A 43 -9.44 2.16 -11.13
C ALA A 43 -10.61 1.20 -11.42
N GLY A 44 -10.59 0.02 -10.79
CA GLY A 44 -11.75 -0.87 -10.73
C GLY A 44 -12.86 -0.29 -9.85
N ASP A 45 -14.09 -0.73 -10.09
CA ASP A 45 -15.27 -0.12 -9.48
C ASP A 45 -15.35 -0.40 -7.98
N GLN A 46 -15.00 -1.62 -7.53
CA GLN A 46 -14.92 -1.96 -6.12
C GLN A 46 -13.75 -1.22 -5.46
N VAL A 47 -12.58 -1.16 -6.10
CA VAL A 47 -11.41 -0.46 -5.54
C VAL A 47 -11.74 1.01 -5.34
N LYS A 48 -12.38 1.65 -6.33
CA LYS A 48 -12.85 3.03 -6.22
C LYS A 48 -13.81 3.18 -5.06
N ALA A 49 -14.87 2.36 -4.98
CA ALA A 49 -15.86 2.45 -3.92
C ALA A 49 -15.25 2.25 -2.51
N LYS A 50 -14.36 1.28 -2.33
CA LYS A 50 -13.71 1.01 -1.03
C LYS A 50 -12.69 2.07 -0.66
N ALA A 51 -11.94 2.62 -1.62
CA ALA A 51 -11.03 3.73 -1.37
C ALA A 51 -11.79 5.01 -1.01
N GLN A 52 -12.87 5.34 -1.72
CA GLN A 52 -13.74 6.48 -1.38
C GLN A 52 -14.28 6.38 0.04
N ALA A 53 -14.77 5.20 0.43
CA ALA A 53 -15.27 4.93 1.78
C ALA A 53 -14.17 5.01 2.85
N HIS A 54 -12.98 4.46 2.56
CA HIS A 54 -11.85 4.47 3.49
C HIS A 54 -11.35 5.89 3.74
N PHE A 55 -11.10 6.68 2.69
CA PHE A 55 -10.54 8.02 2.83
C PHE A 55 -11.58 9.12 3.07
N ASP A 56 -12.88 8.82 2.99
CA ASP A 56 -13.97 9.81 2.97
C ASP A 56 -13.77 10.86 1.85
N CYS A 57 -13.58 10.37 0.63
CA CYS A 57 -13.29 11.20 -0.54
C CYS A 57 -14.05 10.71 -1.79
N ASN A 58 -15.27 11.20 -1.99
CA ASN A 58 -16.15 10.76 -3.09
C ASN A 58 -15.64 11.10 -4.51
N SER A 59 -14.73 12.07 -4.64
CA SER A 59 -14.13 12.41 -5.94
C SER A 59 -12.96 11.50 -6.32
N LEU A 60 -12.59 10.53 -5.48
CA LEU A 60 -11.46 9.65 -5.76
C LEU A 60 -11.78 8.73 -6.94
N GLU A 61 -10.90 8.66 -7.92
CA GLU A 61 -11.09 7.87 -9.15
C GLU A 61 -10.46 6.47 -9.10
N GLY A 62 -9.66 6.21 -8.07
CA GLY A 62 -8.97 4.94 -7.88
C GLY A 62 -7.95 5.03 -6.75
N MET A 63 -7.19 3.95 -6.56
CA MET A 63 -6.17 3.87 -5.52
C MET A 63 -4.76 3.90 -6.11
N GLU A 64 -3.89 4.76 -5.56
CA GLU A 64 -2.55 5.00 -6.09
C GLU A 64 -1.62 3.80 -5.84
N LEU A 65 -0.88 3.39 -6.88
CA LEU A 65 0.17 2.39 -6.78
C LEU A 65 1.52 3.03 -6.41
N GLU A 66 2.37 2.24 -5.78
CA GLU A 66 3.73 2.64 -5.46
C GLU A 66 4.54 2.95 -6.71
N ASP A 67 5.37 3.98 -6.60
CA ASP A 67 6.14 4.56 -7.72
C ASP A 67 7.47 5.20 -7.28
N GLU A 68 7.85 5.02 -6.02
CA GLU A 68 9.21 5.21 -5.53
C GLU A 68 10.10 4.04 -6.02
N ASP A 69 11.41 4.21 -6.13
CA ASP A 69 12.35 3.18 -6.64
C ASP A 69 12.26 2.75 -8.12
N GLY A 70 11.53 3.49 -8.95
CA GLY A 70 11.68 3.45 -10.41
C GLY A 70 11.07 2.21 -11.07
N ALA A 71 11.84 1.46 -11.87
CA ALA A 71 11.32 0.33 -12.65
C ALA A 71 10.94 -0.88 -11.78
N LEU A 72 11.68 -1.12 -10.69
CA LEU A 72 11.48 -2.30 -9.83
C LEU A 72 10.11 -2.29 -9.13
N THR A 73 9.59 -1.12 -8.75
CA THR A 73 8.22 -0.99 -8.21
C THR A 73 7.13 -1.08 -9.27
N ARG A 74 7.51 -1.03 -10.55
CA ARG A 74 6.59 -1.35 -11.64
C ARG A 74 6.48 -2.84 -11.87
N ASP A 75 7.51 -3.61 -11.56
CA ASP A 75 7.50 -5.06 -11.76
C ASP A 75 6.68 -5.80 -10.69
N ILE A 76 6.59 -5.23 -9.47
CA ILE A 76 5.78 -5.76 -8.38
C ILE A 76 4.89 -4.63 -7.82
N PRO A 77 3.61 -4.58 -8.23
CA PRO A 77 2.72 -3.51 -7.81
C PRO A 77 2.41 -3.63 -6.32
N HIS A 78 2.43 -2.49 -5.64
CA HIS A 78 2.05 -2.32 -4.25
C HIS A 78 1.16 -1.08 -4.13
N TRP A 79 0.41 -0.95 -3.03
CA TRP A 79 -0.24 0.31 -2.72
C TRP A 79 0.79 1.37 -2.37
N LYS A 80 0.48 2.63 -2.71
CA LYS A 80 1.32 3.76 -2.30
C LYS A 80 1.44 3.79 -0.77
N GLU A 81 2.65 3.63 -0.23
CA GLU A 81 2.87 3.49 1.22
C GLU A 81 2.31 4.69 1.98
N ARG A 82 2.44 5.89 1.40
CA ARG A 82 1.88 7.14 1.95
C ARG A 82 0.41 7.00 2.33
N HIS A 83 -0.40 6.35 1.50
CA HIS A 83 -1.84 6.29 1.67
C HIS A 83 -2.30 5.05 2.43
N ALA A 84 -1.50 3.98 2.41
CA ALA A 84 -1.89 2.65 2.86
C ALA A 84 -0.78 1.97 3.67
N ARG A 85 -0.12 2.71 4.59
CA ARG A 85 1.08 2.26 5.32
C ARG A 85 0.90 0.93 6.05
N ASP A 86 -0.26 0.71 6.64
CA ASP A 86 -0.56 -0.46 7.47
C ASP A 86 -1.31 -1.56 6.69
N GLU A 87 -1.46 -1.41 5.38
CA GLU A 87 -2.19 -2.33 4.50
C GLU A 87 -1.34 -3.56 4.16
N LEU A 88 -1.99 -4.69 3.87
CA LEU A 88 -1.34 -5.94 3.47
C LEU A 88 -0.36 -5.76 2.31
N MET A 89 -0.74 -5.03 1.27
CA MET A 89 0.01 -4.80 0.04
C MET A 89 0.78 -3.46 0.04
N ALA A 90 1.09 -2.92 1.22
CA ALA A 90 2.09 -1.86 1.34
C ALA A 90 3.49 -2.41 0.98
N PRO A 91 4.39 -1.62 0.35
CA PRO A 91 5.72 -2.10 -0.04
C PRO A 91 6.59 -2.46 1.16
N THR A 92 6.40 -1.76 2.28
CA THR A 92 7.03 -2.09 3.56
C THR A 92 6.00 -2.74 4.47
N VAL A 93 6.14 -4.03 4.76
CA VAL A 93 5.17 -4.78 5.59
C VAL A 93 5.24 -4.32 7.05
N GLY A 94 4.32 -3.42 7.42
CA GLY A 94 4.06 -2.98 8.79
C GLY A 94 3.01 -3.85 9.49
N ALA A 95 1.81 -3.27 9.72
CA ALA A 95 0.70 -4.01 10.30
C ALA A 95 0.25 -5.18 9.40
N GLY A 96 0.16 -4.93 8.08
CA GLY A 96 -0.26 -5.89 7.07
C GLY A 96 -1.75 -6.25 7.18
N TYR A 97 -2.61 -5.27 7.44
CA TYR A 97 -4.05 -5.50 7.53
C TYR A 97 -4.61 -5.90 6.17
N TYR A 98 -5.36 -7.00 6.12
CA TYR A 98 -6.08 -7.45 4.94
C TYR A 98 -7.35 -6.61 4.80
N THR A 99 -7.21 -5.41 4.25
CA THR A 99 -8.28 -4.42 4.21
C THR A 99 -9.22 -4.63 3.02
N ALA A 100 -10.33 -3.89 3.04
CA ALA A 100 -11.24 -3.81 1.91
C ALA A 100 -10.57 -3.30 0.62
N LEU A 101 -9.42 -2.60 0.70
CA LEU A 101 -8.70 -2.10 -0.48
C LEU A 101 -8.11 -3.24 -1.30
N THR A 102 -7.31 -4.12 -0.68
CA THR A 102 -6.74 -5.28 -1.38
C THR A 102 -7.81 -6.30 -1.75
N MET A 103 -8.81 -6.52 -0.88
CA MET A 103 -9.95 -7.38 -1.23
C MET A 103 -10.70 -6.87 -2.46
N ALA A 104 -10.83 -5.56 -2.63
CA ALA A 104 -11.51 -4.98 -3.78
C ALA A 104 -10.79 -5.23 -5.11
N VAL A 105 -9.47 -5.32 -5.11
CA VAL A 105 -8.71 -5.71 -6.30
C VAL A 105 -9.13 -7.10 -6.77
N PHE A 106 -9.23 -8.07 -5.84
CA PHE A 106 -9.67 -9.42 -6.17
C PHE A 106 -11.15 -9.48 -6.61
N ALA A 107 -12.02 -8.65 -6.03
CA ALA A 107 -13.40 -8.54 -6.47
C ALA A 107 -13.50 -8.01 -7.92
N ASP A 108 -12.73 -6.96 -8.25
CA ASP A 108 -12.75 -6.32 -9.57
C ASP A 108 -12.18 -7.22 -10.69
N MET A 109 -11.32 -8.19 -10.36
CA MET A 109 -10.86 -9.21 -11.31
C MET A 109 -11.98 -10.16 -11.77
N GLY A 110 -13.07 -10.27 -11.02
CA GLY A 110 -14.21 -11.14 -11.34
C GLY A 110 -14.02 -12.63 -11.06
N TYR A 111 -12.79 -13.11 -10.84
CA TYR A 111 -12.52 -14.51 -10.49
C TYR A 111 -12.82 -14.85 -9.02
N TYR A 112 -12.84 -13.85 -8.14
CA TYR A 112 -12.96 -14.04 -6.70
C TYR A 112 -14.27 -13.47 -6.16
N ARG A 113 -14.86 -14.19 -5.20
CA ARG A 113 -15.97 -13.68 -4.38
C ARG A 113 -15.42 -13.26 -3.03
N VAL A 114 -15.71 -12.03 -2.64
CA VAL A 114 -15.15 -11.41 -1.45
C VAL A 114 -16.20 -11.36 -0.34
N ASN A 115 -15.82 -11.84 0.85
CA ASN A 115 -16.62 -11.63 2.05
C ASN A 115 -16.17 -10.35 2.78
N TRP A 116 -16.86 -9.25 2.52
CA TRP A 116 -16.52 -7.93 3.08
C TRP A 116 -16.58 -7.85 4.61
N SER A 117 -17.32 -8.72 5.29
CA SER A 117 -17.39 -8.71 6.76
C SER A 117 -16.07 -9.11 7.41
N MET A 118 -15.17 -9.74 6.66
CA MET A 118 -13.84 -10.17 7.11
C MET A 118 -12.76 -9.11 6.87
N ALA A 119 -13.11 -7.98 6.23
CA ALA A 119 -12.15 -6.92 5.95
C ALA A 119 -11.63 -6.32 7.25
N GLU A 120 -10.30 -6.31 7.42
CA GLU A 120 -9.69 -5.71 8.59
C GLU A 120 -9.74 -4.18 8.49
N PRO A 121 -10.14 -3.47 9.56
CA PRO A 121 -10.13 -2.02 9.56
C PRO A 121 -8.68 -1.50 9.66
N MET A 122 -8.33 -0.54 8.82
CA MET A 122 -7.06 0.18 8.91
C MET A 122 -7.32 1.60 9.42
N SER A 123 -6.60 2.01 10.46
CA SER A 123 -6.74 3.38 11.00
C SER A 123 -6.02 4.42 10.13
N TRP A 124 -4.91 4.03 9.50
CA TRP A 124 -4.15 4.88 8.60
C TRP A 124 -5.01 5.33 7.40
N GLY A 125 -5.13 6.63 7.18
CA GLY A 125 -5.92 7.22 6.10
C GLY A 125 -7.44 7.18 6.30
N ASN A 126 -7.94 6.55 7.36
CA ASN A 126 -9.39 6.40 7.55
C ASN A 126 -10.04 7.77 7.80
N ARG A 127 -10.99 8.14 6.93
CA ARG A 127 -11.66 9.45 6.89
C ARG A 127 -10.70 10.65 6.90
N SER A 128 -9.58 10.53 6.19
CA SER A 128 -8.60 11.62 6.07
C SER A 128 -9.04 12.77 5.16
N GLY A 129 -10.11 12.58 4.39
CA GLY A 129 -10.58 13.51 3.37
C GLY A 129 -9.71 13.55 2.10
N CYS A 130 -10.22 14.21 1.07
CA CYS A 130 -9.53 14.35 -0.22
C CYS A 130 -8.22 15.13 -0.13
N ASP A 131 -8.12 16.10 0.79
CA ASP A 131 -6.95 16.94 0.98
C ASP A 131 -5.67 16.12 1.21
N PHE A 132 -5.78 15.04 1.99
CA PHE A 132 -4.68 14.12 2.25
C PHE A 132 -4.11 13.52 0.97
N LEU A 133 -5.02 13.09 0.08
CA LEU A 133 -4.68 12.44 -1.17
C LEU A 133 -4.16 13.44 -2.20
N GLN A 134 -4.75 14.63 -2.29
CA GLN A 134 -4.49 15.58 -3.38
C GLN A 134 -3.38 16.60 -3.06
N THR A 135 -3.16 16.91 -1.78
CA THR A 135 -2.18 17.92 -1.34
C THR A 135 -0.83 17.28 -1.04
N LYS A 136 0.28 17.97 -1.37
CA LYS A 136 1.63 17.55 -0.99
C LYS A 136 1.83 17.71 0.52
N CYS A 137 2.58 16.82 1.15
CA CYS A 137 2.89 16.90 2.59
C CYS A 137 3.53 18.25 2.96
N ASN A 138 4.46 18.75 2.15
CA ASN A 138 5.15 20.02 2.41
C ASN A 138 4.30 21.29 2.18
N LYS A 139 3.14 21.16 1.53
CA LYS A 139 2.17 22.25 1.35
C LYS A 139 1.04 22.20 2.37
N THR A 140 0.99 21.16 3.20
CA THR A 140 -0.02 21.03 4.23
C THR A 140 0.52 21.67 5.50
N GLU A 141 -0.05 22.80 5.89
CA GLU A 141 0.30 23.45 7.16
C GLU A 141 -0.06 22.54 8.34
N LYS A 142 0.84 22.44 9.33
CA LYS A 142 0.66 21.66 10.56
C LYS A 142 0.12 20.25 10.28
N LEU A 143 0.81 19.50 9.41
CA LEU A 143 0.41 18.15 8.97
C LEU A 143 0.18 17.19 10.15
N ASP A 144 1.03 17.29 11.17
CA ASP A 144 0.95 16.59 12.46
C ASP A 144 -0.34 16.92 13.23
N THR A 145 -0.77 18.18 13.20
CA THR A 145 -2.01 18.60 13.88
C THR A 145 -3.25 18.22 13.06
N LYS A 146 -3.18 18.32 11.72
CA LYS A 146 -4.28 17.95 10.82
C LYS A 146 -4.52 16.44 10.81
N TYR A 147 -3.47 15.64 10.95
CA TYR A 147 -3.51 14.18 10.90
C TYR A 147 -2.69 13.54 12.03
N PRO A 148 -3.10 13.72 13.30
CA PRO A 148 -2.31 13.39 14.48
C PRO A 148 -2.08 11.90 14.70
N HIS A 149 -2.86 11.04 14.04
CA HIS A 149 -2.71 9.59 14.10
C HIS A 149 -1.84 9.02 12.97
N MET A 150 -1.40 9.85 12.03
CA MET A 150 -0.57 9.45 10.89
C MET A 150 0.80 10.13 10.90
N PHE A 151 0.83 11.42 11.26
CA PHE A 151 2.05 12.22 11.26
C PHE A 151 2.35 12.75 12.65
N CYS A 152 3.64 12.93 12.91
CA CYS A 152 4.18 13.47 14.14
C CYS A 152 4.88 14.80 13.87
N ASP A 153 4.95 15.67 14.89
CA ASP A 153 5.78 16.86 14.85
C ASP A 153 7.26 16.42 14.81
N ALA A 154 8.01 16.94 13.85
CA ALA A 154 9.43 16.65 13.70
C ALA A 154 10.29 17.22 14.85
N ASN A 155 9.76 18.22 15.56
CA ASN A 155 10.41 18.81 16.73
C ASN A 155 10.14 18.02 18.03
N ASP A 156 9.14 17.13 18.02
CA ASP A 156 8.83 16.26 19.16
C ASP A 156 9.72 15.01 19.16
N ASN A 157 10.99 15.20 19.52
CA ASN A 157 12.00 14.13 19.58
C ASN A 157 12.07 13.43 20.95
N GLU A 158 11.38 13.94 21.97
CA GLU A 158 11.45 13.41 23.33
C GLU A 158 10.33 12.41 23.62
N THR A 159 9.14 12.66 23.09
CA THR A 159 7.95 11.86 23.39
C THR A 159 8.00 10.48 22.76
N LEU A 160 7.89 9.45 23.60
CA LEU A 160 7.67 8.08 23.14
C LEU A 160 6.21 7.92 22.69
N ARG A 161 6.03 7.49 21.45
CA ARG A 161 4.72 7.27 20.82
C ARG A 161 4.64 5.83 20.30
N CYS A 162 3.43 5.30 20.21
CA CYS A 162 3.21 4.04 19.52
C CYS A 162 3.29 4.25 18.00
N THR A 163 3.78 3.27 17.26
CA THR A 163 3.56 3.20 15.81
C THR A 163 2.07 3.11 15.49
N SER A 164 1.68 3.46 14.26
CA SER A 164 0.26 3.46 13.82
C SER A 164 -0.43 2.10 14.01
N ASP A 165 0.33 1.02 13.88
CA ASP A 165 -0.10 -0.36 14.10
C ASP A 165 -0.08 -0.81 15.58
N ARG A 166 0.39 0.05 16.49
CA ARG A 166 0.56 -0.19 17.93
C ARG A 166 1.43 -1.40 18.29
N ARG A 167 2.30 -1.85 17.38
CA ARG A 167 3.19 -3.00 17.62
C ARG A 167 4.53 -2.60 18.24
N HIS A 168 4.91 -1.34 18.10
CA HIS A 168 6.18 -0.84 18.60
C HIS A 168 6.00 0.53 19.26
N VAL A 169 6.91 0.87 20.16
CA VAL A 169 7.06 2.21 20.72
C VAL A 169 8.34 2.81 20.15
N GLY A 170 8.25 4.06 19.70
CA GLY A 170 9.37 4.77 19.12
C GLY A 170 9.20 6.29 19.28
N ARG A 171 10.21 7.02 18.83
CA ARG A 171 10.13 8.47 18.69
C ARG A 171 9.79 8.84 17.26
N ALA A 172 9.25 10.04 17.09
CA ALA A 172 9.16 10.64 15.76
C ALA A 172 10.54 10.59 15.11
N PRO A 173 10.69 10.04 13.88
CA PRO A 173 11.94 10.16 13.18
C PRO A 173 12.23 11.66 13.01
N GLN A 174 13.40 12.14 13.48
CA GLN A 174 13.87 13.47 13.12
C GLN A 174 13.76 13.60 11.61
N ALA A 175 13.19 14.72 11.14
CA ALA A 175 13.01 14.98 9.72
C ALA A 175 14.35 14.99 8.99
N SER A 176 14.84 13.82 8.62
CA SER A 176 15.52 13.68 7.36
C SER A 176 14.41 13.45 6.33
N LEU A 177 13.95 14.54 5.72
CA LEU A 177 13.72 14.46 4.29
C LEU A 177 15.07 14.03 3.69
N LYS A 178 15.31 12.71 3.65
CA LYS A 178 16.44 12.17 2.93
C LYS A 178 16.10 12.35 1.45
N THR A 179 16.52 13.48 0.91
CA THR A 179 17.09 13.52 -0.45
C THR A 179 18.37 12.68 -0.45
N ARG A 180 18.27 11.36 -0.25
CA ARG A 180 19.39 10.40 -0.35
C ARG A 180 18.75 9.04 -0.69
N GLY A 181 18.94 8.48 -1.87
CA GLY A 181 20.25 8.17 -2.41
C GLY A 181 20.77 6.90 -1.71
N LEU A 182 20.50 5.76 -2.34
CA LEU A 182 21.17 4.48 -2.16
C LEU A 182 21.26 3.93 -0.71
N LEU A 183 20.39 2.97 -0.37
CA LEU A 183 20.79 1.87 0.50
C LEU A 183 20.55 0.56 -0.25
N ARG A 184 21.63 0.06 -0.85
CA ARG A 184 21.72 -1.31 -1.37
C ARG A 184 21.41 -2.28 -0.22
N ILE A 185 20.24 -2.90 -0.21
CA ILE A 185 20.10 -4.24 0.36
C ILE A 185 20.53 -5.19 -0.75
N ARG A 186 21.83 -5.50 -0.76
CA ARG A 186 22.35 -6.63 -1.51
C ARG A 186 21.78 -7.90 -0.88
N THR A 187 20.97 -8.60 -1.67
CA THR A 187 20.89 -10.06 -1.74
C THR A 187 20.35 -10.78 -0.50
N PHE A 188 19.05 -11.08 -0.53
CA PHE A 188 18.51 -12.35 -0.04
C PHE A 188 17.78 -13.08 -1.19
N ALA A 189 18.45 -13.15 -2.35
CA ALA A 189 18.07 -14.02 -3.45
C ALA A 189 19.10 -15.13 -3.56
N LEU A 190 19.03 -16.11 -2.66
CA LEU A 190 19.71 -17.41 -2.76
C LEU A 190 19.27 -18.29 -1.59
N LEU A 191 18.00 -18.72 -1.59
CA LEU A 191 17.53 -19.90 -0.85
C LEU A 191 16.06 -20.22 -1.18
N PHE A 192 15.69 -20.34 -2.45
CA PHE A 192 14.48 -21.09 -2.85
C PHE A 192 14.65 -21.61 -4.29
N LEU A 193 15.70 -22.40 -4.50
CA LEU A 193 15.79 -23.33 -5.62
C LEU A 193 15.98 -24.72 -5.01
N ARG A 194 14.86 -25.38 -4.70
CA ARG A 194 14.65 -26.83 -4.56
C ARG A 194 13.37 -27.08 -3.77
N THR A 195 12.24 -27.04 -4.46
CA THR A 195 11.02 -27.84 -4.24
C THR A 195 9.98 -27.32 -5.22
N PHE A 196 9.19 -28.20 -5.83
CA PHE A 196 8.25 -27.97 -6.94
C PHE A 196 8.82 -28.25 -8.34
N THR A 197 9.00 -29.55 -8.59
CA THR A 197 8.87 -30.14 -9.93
C THR A 197 7.42 -30.03 -10.38
N LYS A 198 7.17 -29.40 -11.54
CA LYS A 198 5.90 -29.50 -12.25
C LYS A 198 5.68 -30.98 -12.60
N SER A 199 4.59 -31.57 -12.12
CA SER A 199 4.10 -32.85 -12.65
C SER A 199 3.61 -32.59 -14.07
N SER A 200 4.30 -33.17 -15.05
CA SER A 200 3.76 -33.32 -16.40
C SER A 200 2.64 -34.35 -16.33
N SER A 201 1.44 -33.96 -16.72
CA SER A 201 0.43 -34.87 -17.23
C SER A 201 0.44 -34.75 -18.76
N GLU A 202 0.76 -35.87 -19.40
CA GLU A 202 0.77 -36.10 -20.84
C GLU A 202 -0.65 -35.98 -21.43
N ILE A 203 -0.77 -35.34 -22.60
CA ILE A 203 -1.23 -35.86 -23.91
C ILE A 203 -0.96 -34.77 -24.96
#